data_AF-A0A959BFE0-F1
#
_entry.id   AF-A0A959BFE0-F1
#
_cell.length_a   1.000
_cell.length_b   1.000
_cell.length_c   1.000
_cell.angle_alpha   90.00
_cell.angle_beta   90.00
_cell.angle_gamma   90.00
#
_symmetry.space_group_name_H-M   'P 1'
#
loop_
_entity.id
_entity.type
_entity.pdbx_description
1 polymer ?
#
loop_
_entity_poly.entity_id
_entity_poly.type
_entity_poly.pdbx_seq_one_letter_code
_entity_poly.pdbx_strand_id
1 'polypeptide(L)'
;MKNALNLFRWPLLCLLAVLAACELSNEKPPELDAPVLPENVYNYSNVDIPPFMAEGFSNGGIVVDNGQLINLDFAPSGNSFELANITDAGATLGRVLFYDRQLSINNAVACGSCHRQEFAFADGKKGSEGFGSKVTPRNSMGIVN
;
A
#
# COMPACT_ATOMS: atom_id res chain seq x y z
N MET A 1 16.70 62.25 -9.24
CA MET A 1 17.83 61.29 -9.29
C MET A 1 17.69 60.15 -8.25
N LYS A 2 16.51 59.54 -8.07
CA LYS A 2 16.28 58.47 -7.06
C LYS A 2 15.97 57.08 -7.64
N ASN A 3 15.93 56.92 -8.98
CA ASN A 3 15.48 55.68 -9.62
C ASN A 3 16.61 54.76 -10.15
N ALA A 4 17.87 55.17 -10.10
CA ALA A 4 18.97 54.35 -10.64
C ALA A 4 19.45 53.24 -9.67
N LEU A 5 19.22 53.37 -8.36
CA LEU A 5 19.63 52.37 -7.36
C LEU A 5 18.68 51.16 -7.24
N ASN A 6 17.46 51.22 -7.79
CA ASN A 6 16.50 50.11 -7.72
C ASN A 6 16.63 49.10 -8.87
N LEU A 7 17.28 49.48 -9.99
CA LEU A 7 17.46 48.58 -11.14
C LEU A 7 18.50 47.48 -10.89
N PHE A 8 19.44 47.69 -9.97
CA PHE A 8 20.49 46.72 -9.61
C PHE A 8 20.14 45.84 -8.41
N ARG A 9 19.10 46.17 -7.61
CA ARG A 9 18.70 45.37 -6.44
C ARG A 9 17.92 44.12 -6.82
N TRP A 10 17.09 44.18 -7.86
CA TRP A 10 16.30 43.04 -8.34
C TRP A 10 17.12 41.88 -8.90
N PRO A 11 18.15 42.07 -9.75
CA PRO A 11 18.95 40.94 -10.22
C PRO A 11 19.71 40.26 -9.06
N LEU A 12 20.18 41.03 -8.08
CA LEU A 12 20.85 40.48 -6.89
C LEU A 12 19.88 39.72 -5.98
N LEU A 13 18.64 40.22 -5.79
CA LEU A 13 17.59 39.53 -5.04
C LEU A 13 17.15 38.24 -5.73
N CYS A 14 17.01 38.26 -7.07
CA CYS A 14 16.71 37.05 -7.84
C CYS A 14 17.84 36.01 -7.73
N LEU A 15 19.11 36.44 -7.79
CA LEU A 15 20.26 35.55 -7.63
C LEU A 15 20.30 34.93 -6.22
N LEU A 16 20.04 35.72 -5.17
CA LEU A 16 19.93 35.25 -3.79
C LEU A 16 18.76 34.26 -3.60
N ALA A 17 17.62 34.51 -4.25
CA ALA A 17 16.47 33.59 -4.21
C ALA A 17 16.75 32.27 -4.95
N VAL A 18 17.48 32.31 -6.07
CA VAL A 18 17.92 31.13 -6.81
C VAL A 18 18.94 30.32 -6.01
N LEU A 19 19.88 30.99 -5.33
CA LEU A 19 20.85 30.34 -4.44
C LEU A 19 20.17 29.68 -3.23
N ALA A 20 19.20 30.36 -2.60
CA ALA A 20 18.42 29.81 -1.49
C ALA A 20 17.53 28.62 -1.91
N ALA A 21 17.07 28.58 -3.17
CA ALA A 21 16.30 27.45 -3.70
C ALA A 21 17.17 26.21 -4.00
N CYS A 22 18.49 26.34 -4.06
CA CYS A 22 19.41 25.26 -4.40
C CYS A 22 19.81 24.40 -3.19
N GLU A 23 19.54 24.84 -1.96
CA GLU A 23 19.95 24.11 -0.74
C GLU A 23 18.94 23.03 -0.29
N LEU A 24 17.74 22.94 -0.90
CA LEU A 24 16.67 22.06 -0.38
C LEU A 24 16.73 20.59 -0.85
N SER A 25 17.69 20.18 -1.68
CA SER A 25 17.74 18.79 -2.20
C SER A 25 18.79 17.88 -1.56
N ASN A 26 19.53 18.35 -0.55
CA ASN A 26 20.63 17.57 0.06
C ASN A 26 20.26 16.90 1.40
N GLU A 27 18.98 16.85 1.76
CA GLU A 27 18.56 16.05 2.92
C GLU A 27 18.76 14.56 2.59
N LYS A 28 19.66 13.91 3.32
CA LYS A 28 19.80 12.46 3.31
C LYS A 28 18.41 11.87 3.58
N PRO A 29 17.91 10.96 2.73
CA PRO A 29 16.62 10.33 2.96
C PRO A 29 16.58 9.78 4.39
N PRO A 30 15.45 9.91 5.11
CA PRO A 30 15.31 9.33 6.42
C PRO A 30 15.72 7.85 6.33
N GLU A 31 16.56 7.41 7.27
CA GLU A 31 16.91 6.00 7.39
C GLU A 31 15.61 5.22 7.60
N LEU A 32 15.35 4.26 6.70
CA LEU A 32 14.13 3.47 6.74
C LEU A 32 14.31 2.35 7.76
N ASP A 33 13.44 2.30 8.75
CA ASP A 33 13.42 1.22 9.73
C ASP A 33 12.87 -0.05 9.09
N ALA A 34 13.45 -1.20 9.43
CA ALA A 34 12.89 -2.48 8.97
C ALA A 34 11.46 -2.67 9.53
N PRO A 35 10.52 -3.22 8.75
CA PRO A 35 9.17 -3.51 9.24
C PRO A 35 9.23 -4.51 10.41
N VAL A 36 8.55 -4.16 11.50
CA VAL A 36 8.50 -5.00 12.71
C VAL A 36 7.48 -6.13 12.50
N LEU A 37 7.97 -7.36 12.51
CA LEU A 37 7.12 -8.55 12.45
C LEU A 37 6.64 -8.95 13.85
N PRO A 38 5.42 -9.51 13.99
CA PRO A 38 4.97 -10.08 15.26
C PRO A 38 5.80 -11.32 15.62
N GLU A 39 6.02 -11.53 16.91
CA GLU A 39 6.76 -12.71 17.42
C GLU A 39 6.02 -14.02 17.10
N ASN A 40 4.68 -13.99 17.15
CA ASN A 40 3.82 -15.12 16.81
C ASN A 40 3.11 -14.87 15.49
N VAL A 41 3.21 -15.83 14.56
CA VAL A 41 2.47 -15.80 13.29
C VAL A 41 1.03 -16.28 13.49
N TYR A 42 0.10 -15.70 12.74
CA TYR A 42 -1.27 -16.22 12.69
C TYR A 42 -1.31 -17.44 11.76
N ASN A 43 -2.25 -18.36 12.02
CA ASN A 43 -2.52 -19.49 11.14
C ASN A 43 -3.36 -19.01 9.94
N TYR A 44 -2.72 -18.87 8.78
CA TYR A 44 -3.35 -18.58 7.49
C TYR A 44 -3.39 -19.80 6.59
N SER A 45 -2.47 -20.75 6.77
CA SER A 45 -2.42 -21.94 5.92
C SER A 45 -3.55 -22.92 6.23
N ASN A 46 -4.07 -22.92 7.47
CA ASN A 46 -5.07 -23.88 7.95
C ASN A 46 -6.17 -23.15 8.74
N VAL A 47 -6.91 -22.25 8.09
CA VAL A 47 -8.00 -21.50 8.73
C VAL A 47 -9.20 -22.43 8.96
N ASP A 48 -9.67 -22.53 10.21
CA ASP A 48 -10.91 -23.23 10.53
C ASP A 48 -12.12 -22.43 10.03
N ILE A 49 -12.69 -22.87 8.92
CA ILE A 49 -13.91 -22.26 8.36
C ILE A 49 -15.13 -22.89 9.01
N PRO A 50 -16.04 -22.11 9.65
CA PRO A 50 -17.27 -22.64 10.22
C PRO A 50 -18.11 -23.38 9.16
N PRO A 51 -18.83 -24.46 9.53
CA PRO A 51 -19.60 -25.26 8.57
C PRO A 51 -20.55 -24.43 7.71
N PHE A 52 -21.26 -23.45 8.30
CA PHE A 52 -22.18 -22.58 7.57
C PHE A 52 -21.52 -21.70 6.49
N MET A 53 -20.21 -21.46 6.57
CA MET A 53 -19.45 -20.81 5.50
C MET A 53 -18.92 -21.85 4.51
N ALA A 54 -18.55 -23.05 4.97
CA ALA A 54 -18.02 -24.11 4.11
C ALA A 54 -19.05 -24.68 3.12
N GLU A 55 -20.34 -24.68 3.45
CA GLU A 55 -21.38 -25.37 2.66
C GLU A 55 -21.70 -24.71 1.29
N GLY A 56 -21.19 -23.49 1.03
CA GLY A 56 -21.44 -22.74 -0.22
C GLY A 56 -20.33 -22.77 -1.26
N PHE A 57 -19.13 -23.21 -0.91
CA PHE A 57 -17.96 -23.14 -1.80
C PHE A 57 -17.76 -24.36 -2.71
N SER A 58 -18.63 -25.36 -2.57
CA SER A 58 -18.61 -26.61 -3.35
C SER A 58 -18.91 -26.42 -4.85
N ASN A 59 -19.40 -25.25 -5.29
CA ASN A 59 -19.75 -24.97 -6.69
C ASN A 59 -19.13 -23.68 -7.25
N GLY A 60 -18.00 -23.21 -6.71
CA GLY A 60 -17.37 -21.98 -7.23
C GLY A 60 -16.08 -21.55 -6.53
N GLY A 61 -15.16 -22.48 -6.26
CA GLY A 61 -13.75 -22.11 -6.08
C GLY A 61 -13.07 -22.49 -4.76
N ILE A 62 -13.67 -23.30 -3.88
CA ILE A 62 -12.88 -23.97 -2.82
C ILE A 62 -13.26 -25.44 -2.83
N VAL A 63 -12.46 -26.26 -3.51
CA VAL A 63 -12.51 -27.70 -3.33
C VAL A 63 -11.54 -28.03 -2.19
N VAL A 64 -12.11 -28.46 -1.06
CA VAL A 64 -11.33 -29.05 0.03
C VAL A 64 -11.16 -30.53 -0.30
N ASP A 65 -10.03 -30.90 -0.90
CA ASP A 65 -9.61 -32.31 -0.96
C ASP A 65 -8.57 -32.55 0.12
N ASN A 66 -8.86 -33.44 1.06
CA ASN A 66 -7.99 -33.82 2.18
C ASN A 66 -7.44 -32.66 3.04
N GLY A 67 -8.22 -31.58 3.20
CA GLY A 67 -7.84 -30.42 4.02
C GLY A 67 -6.91 -29.42 3.34
N GLN A 68 -6.68 -29.56 2.04
CA GLN A 68 -5.85 -28.64 1.26
C GLN A 68 -6.74 -27.67 0.46
N LEU A 69 -6.43 -26.37 0.56
CA LEU A 69 -7.12 -25.32 -0.19
C LEU A 69 -6.72 -25.40 -1.67
N ILE A 70 -7.65 -25.77 -2.56
CA ILE A 70 -7.40 -25.70 -4.01
C ILE A 70 -8.14 -24.50 -4.63
N ASN A 71 -7.31 -23.55 -5.08
CA ASN A 71 -7.49 -22.47 -6.07
C ASN A 71 -8.85 -21.78 -6.23
N LEU A 72 -8.94 -20.55 -5.70
CA LEU A 72 -9.92 -19.52 -6.04
C LEU A 72 -9.38 -18.67 -7.22
N ASP A 73 -9.84 -18.96 -8.43
CA ASP A 73 -10.09 -18.08 -9.60
C ASP A 73 -9.12 -16.97 -10.04
N PHE A 74 -7.94 -16.78 -9.43
CA PHE A 74 -7.02 -15.67 -9.74
C PHE A 74 -5.82 -16.03 -10.65
N ALA A 75 -5.70 -17.28 -11.09
CA ALA A 75 -4.65 -17.67 -12.03
C ALA A 75 -5.13 -17.41 -13.48
N PRO A 76 -4.59 -16.41 -14.21
CA PRO A 76 -4.87 -16.28 -15.63
C PRO A 76 -4.26 -17.50 -16.32
N SER A 77 -5.12 -18.37 -16.86
CA SER A 77 -4.86 -19.40 -17.86
C SER A 77 -3.37 -19.64 -18.18
N GLY A 78 -2.76 -20.62 -17.51
CA GLY A 78 -1.57 -21.29 -18.04
C GLY A 78 -0.28 -21.22 -17.22
N ASN A 79 -0.25 -20.53 -16.08
CA ASN A 79 0.80 -20.78 -15.09
C ASN A 79 0.21 -21.50 -13.87
N SER A 80 0.60 -22.76 -13.69
CA SER A 80 0.49 -23.46 -12.42
C SER A 80 1.46 -22.84 -11.42
N PHE A 81 1.32 -21.54 -11.12
CA PHE A 81 2.02 -20.93 -10.01
C PHE A 81 1.25 -21.31 -8.75
N GLU A 82 1.89 -22.14 -7.95
CA GLU A 82 1.41 -22.73 -6.72
C GLU A 82 0.67 -21.73 -5.81
N LEU A 83 -0.66 -21.85 -5.73
CA LEU A 83 -1.39 -21.55 -4.50
C LEU A 83 -1.01 -22.51 -3.34
N ALA A 84 -0.17 -23.52 -3.61
CA ALA A 84 0.43 -24.39 -2.61
C ALA A 84 1.47 -23.69 -1.71
N ASN A 85 1.73 -22.39 -1.87
CA ASN A 85 2.81 -21.69 -1.18
C ASN A 85 2.40 -20.45 -0.36
N ILE A 86 1.13 -20.32 0.05
CA ILE A 86 0.79 -19.38 1.13
C ILE A 86 1.24 -20.00 2.47
N THR A 87 2.32 -19.46 3.02
CA THR A 87 2.82 -19.82 4.36
C THR A 87 2.33 -18.81 5.40
N ASP A 88 2.21 -19.24 6.65
CA ASP A 88 1.87 -18.33 7.76
C ASP A 88 2.83 -17.15 7.87
N ALA A 89 4.12 -17.41 7.64
CA ALA A 89 5.16 -16.39 7.61
C ALA A 89 4.97 -15.41 6.42
N GLY A 90 4.71 -15.93 5.22
CA GLY A 90 4.48 -15.10 4.03
C GLY A 90 3.24 -14.23 4.13
N ALA A 91 2.13 -14.79 4.63
CA ALA A 91 0.89 -14.05 4.88
C ALA A 91 1.06 -13.01 6.01
N THR A 92 1.82 -13.33 7.06
CA THR A 92 2.16 -12.38 8.12
C THR A 92 2.98 -11.21 7.58
N LEU A 93 4.01 -11.48 6.78
CA LEU A 93 4.80 -10.44 6.13
C LEU A 93 3.92 -9.56 5.23
N GLY A 94 3.07 -10.17 4.40
CA GLY A 94 2.13 -9.45 3.54
C GLY A 94 1.21 -8.52 4.34
N ARG A 95 0.70 -8.96 5.50
CA ARG A 95 -0.12 -8.12 6.39
C ARG A 95 0.67 -6.92 6.91
N VAL A 96 1.91 -7.12 7.34
CA VAL A 96 2.75 -6.01 7.84
C VAL A 96 3.02 -5.00 6.74
N LEU A 97 3.42 -5.46 5.56
CA LEU A 97 3.70 -4.60 4.40
C LEU A 97 2.45 -3.84 3.92
N PHE A 98 1.26 -4.44 4.05
CA PHE A 98 0.00 -3.79 3.68
C PHE A 98 -0.25 -2.47 4.45
N TYR A 99 0.28 -2.37 5.68
CA TYR A 99 0.18 -1.17 6.51
C TYR A 99 1.48 -0.35 6.56
N ASP A 100 2.52 -0.78 5.86
CA ASP A 100 3.81 -0.09 5.87
C ASP A 100 3.80 1.11 4.92
N ARG A 101 3.93 2.32 5.50
CA ARG A 101 3.99 3.57 4.74
C ARG A 101 5.35 3.76 4.06
N GLN A 102 6.40 3.09 4.53
CA GLN A 102 7.76 3.21 3.98
C GLN A 102 7.87 2.68 2.54
N LEU A 103 6.86 1.93 2.09
CA LEU A 103 6.72 1.53 0.69
C LEU A 103 6.28 2.68 -0.24
N SER A 104 5.87 3.83 0.32
CA SER A 104 5.58 5.03 -0.46
C SER A 104 6.79 5.97 -0.54
N ILE A 105 6.94 6.65 -1.67
CA ILE A 105 8.08 7.56 -1.95
C ILE A 105 8.36 8.57 -0.84
N ASN A 106 7.34 9.01 -0.11
CA ASN A 106 7.43 10.02 0.94
C ASN A 106 6.95 9.53 2.31
N ASN A 107 6.89 8.20 2.53
CA ASN A 107 6.46 7.59 3.78
C ASN A 107 5.05 8.02 4.25
N ALA A 108 4.20 8.49 3.34
CA ALA A 108 2.92 9.11 3.68
C ALA A 108 1.70 8.21 3.50
N VAL A 109 1.75 7.16 2.68
CA VAL A 109 0.58 6.34 2.33
C VAL A 109 0.97 4.86 2.29
N ALA A 110 0.08 3.98 2.77
CA ALA A 110 0.21 2.52 2.69
C ALA A 110 -0.99 1.93 1.92
N CYS A 111 -0.97 0.64 1.61
CA CYS A 111 -2.14 -0.03 0.99
C CYS A 111 -3.39 0.14 1.86
N GLY A 112 -3.24 -0.06 3.18
CA GLY A 112 -4.30 0.10 4.17
C GLY A 112 -4.80 1.54 4.37
N SER A 113 -4.13 2.56 3.81
CA SER A 113 -4.63 3.94 3.85
C SER A 113 -5.89 4.14 3.01
N CYS A 114 -6.02 3.39 1.90
CA CYS A 114 -7.18 3.44 1.01
C CYS A 114 -8.00 2.15 1.03
N HIS A 115 -7.42 1.02 1.45
CA HIS A 115 -8.10 -0.27 1.55
C HIS A 115 -8.34 -0.63 3.03
N ARG A 116 -9.33 0.02 3.64
CA ARG A 116 -9.56 -0.01 5.09
C ARG A 116 -10.39 -1.21 5.49
N GLN A 117 -9.86 -2.03 6.39
CA GLN A 117 -10.51 -3.26 6.88
C GLN A 117 -11.94 -3.04 7.36
N GLU A 118 -12.20 -1.94 8.10
CA GLU A 118 -13.54 -1.61 8.61
C GLU A 118 -14.60 -1.35 7.52
N PHE A 119 -14.18 -1.12 6.28
CA PHE A 119 -15.06 -0.93 5.11
C PHE A 119 -14.92 -2.06 4.11
N ALA A 120 -14.72 -3.29 4.59
CA ALA A 120 -14.46 -4.44 3.73
C ALA A 120 -13.31 -4.17 2.75
N PHE A 121 -12.26 -3.53 3.26
CA PHE A 121 -11.09 -3.09 2.51
C PHE A 121 -11.35 -2.10 1.37
N ALA A 122 -12.44 -1.33 1.44
CA ALA A 122 -12.65 -0.12 0.62
C ALA A 122 -12.22 1.15 1.38
N ASP A 123 -12.28 2.32 0.75
CA ASP A 123 -11.93 3.61 1.41
C ASP A 123 -13.13 4.27 2.12
N GLY A 124 -14.36 3.96 1.69
CA GLY A 124 -15.57 4.64 2.15
C GLY A 124 -15.72 6.07 1.62
N LYS A 125 -14.88 6.50 0.67
CA LYS A 125 -14.92 7.81 -0.01
C LYS A 125 -15.20 7.64 -1.51
N LYS A 126 -15.71 8.71 -2.14
CA LYS A 126 -15.90 8.77 -3.61
C LYS A 126 -14.58 8.70 -4.39
N GLY A 127 -13.51 9.20 -3.80
CA GLY A 127 -12.13 9.14 -4.31
C GLY A 127 -11.18 9.16 -3.11
N SER A 128 -10.07 8.45 -3.25
CA SER A 128 -9.13 8.21 -2.16
C SER A 128 -8.03 9.25 -2.14
N GLU A 129 -7.53 9.60 -0.96
CA GLU A 129 -6.39 10.50 -0.84
C GLU A 129 -5.09 9.71 -0.99
N GLY A 130 -4.43 9.86 -2.14
CA GLY A 130 -3.19 9.15 -2.47
C GLY A 130 -1.93 9.97 -2.22
N PHE A 131 -0.87 9.64 -2.95
CA PHE A 131 0.42 10.32 -2.85
C PHE A 131 0.31 11.85 -3.03
N GLY A 132 0.98 12.60 -2.15
CA GLY A 132 0.98 14.06 -2.18
C GLY A 132 -0.38 14.69 -1.83
N SER A 133 -1.22 13.99 -1.06
CA SER A 133 -2.57 14.42 -0.67
C SER A 133 -3.50 14.66 -1.88
N LYS A 134 -3.21 14.00 -3.01
CA LYS A 134 -4.01 14.12 -4.23
C LYS A 134 -5.17 13.14 -4.19
N VAL A 135 -6.37 13.64 -4.48
CA VAL A 135 -7.56 12.80 -4.57
C VAL A 135 -7.56 12.03 -5.90
N THR A 136 -7.75 10.72 -5.84
CA THR A 136 -7.85 9.86 -7.02
C THR A 136 -9.18 10.09 -7.75
N PRO A 137 -9.23 9.91 -9.08
CA PRO A 137 -10.46 10.11 -9.86
C PRO A 137 -11.51 9.02 -9.63
N ARG A 138 -11.15 7.92 -8.98
CA ARG A 138 -12.00 6.76 -8.70
C ARG A 138 -11.87 6.37 -7.23
N ASN A 139 -12.90 5.76 -6.68
CA ASN A 139 -12.84 5.15 -5.36
C ASN A 139 -11.90 3.94 -5.36
N SER A 140 -11.25 3.69 -4.22
CA SER A 140 -10.63 2.38 -3.99
C SER A 140 -11.72 1.33 -3.80
N MET A 141 -11.68 0.28 -4.61
CA MET A 141 -12.58 -0.86 -4.50
C MET A 141 -12.24 -1.69 -3.26
N GLY A 142 -13.24 -2.39 -2.70
CA GLY A 142 -12.98 -3.44 -1.72
C GLY A 142 -12.15 -4.56 -2.34
N ILE A 143 -11.19 -5.11 -1.58
CA ILE A 143 -10.34 -6.24 -2.01
C ILE A 143 -10.71 -7.55 -1.30
N VAL A 144 -11.93 -7.63 -0.78
CA VAL A 144 -12.52 -8.88 -0.27
C VAL A 144 -13.30 -9.55 -1.40
N ASN A 145 -13.19 -10.87 -1.51
CA ASN A 145 -13.93 -11.72 -2.45
C ASN A 145 -14.55 -12.90 -1.71
#